data_AF-A0A969S302-F1
#
_entry.id   AF-A0A969S302-F1
#
_cell.length_a   1.000
_cell.length_b   1.000
_cell.length_c   1.000
_cell.angle_alpha   90.00
_cell.angle_beta   90.00
_cell.angle_gamma   90.00
#
_symmetry.space_group_name_H-M   'P 1'
#
loop_
_entity.id
_entity.type
_entity.pdbx_description
1 polymer ?
#
loop_
_entity_poly.entity_id
_entity_poly.type
_entity_poly.pdbx_seq_one_letter_code
_entity_poly.pdbx_strand_id
1 'polypeptide(L)'
;MALRKQEPAIAITLISDQPLLKLLPLDAYQITPRFLTADEIGNGAFSSRQIKTRLNAFTPYQESLFLDADILPLQPVADLWDYLFQTDLAMVVDRLPMISLCDHIGQEEKTYTLNCLPGTTTQFNSGVMLWRDTPAVDILFQQWHEEWKNSTNMIS
;
A
#
# COMPACT_ATOMS: atom_id res chain seq x y z
N MET A 1 -9.54 2.83 15.53
CA MET A 1 -10.56 3.80 16.00
C MET A 1 -10.14 5.28 15.89
N ALA A 2 -8.90 5.61 15.53
CA ALA A 2 -8.50 7.02 15.34
C ALA A 2 -9.09 7.65 14.08
N LEU A 3 -9.00 6.96 12.93
CA LEU A 3 -9.52 7.47 11.66
C LEU A 3 -11.01 7.79 11.72
N ARG A 4 -11.86 6.86 12.19
CA ARG A 4 -13.31 7.09 12.33
C ARG A 4 -13.68 8.27 13.25
N LYS A 5 -12.80 8.66 14.19
CA LYS A 5 -13.02 9.85 15.04
C LYS A 5 -12.75 11.14 14.26
N GLN A 6 -11.72 11.16 13.42
CA GLN A 6 -11.36 12.32 12.61
C GLN A 6 -12.24 12.46 11.36
N GLU A 7 -12.62 11.31 10.78
CA GLU A 7 -13.40 11.19 9.55
C GLU A 7 -14.63 10.30 9.77
N PRO A 8 -15.72 10.81 10.38
CA PRO A 8 -16.87 9.99 10.75
C PRO A 8 -17.58 9.35 9.56
N ALA A 9 -17.56 10.00 8.39
CA ALA A 9 -18.33 9.60 7.22
C ALA A 9 -17.52 8.85 6.14
N ILE A 10 -16.19 8.76 6.29
CA ILE A 10 -15.36 8.17 5.23
C ILE A 10 -15.60 6.66 5.12
N ALA A 11 -15.68 6.14 3.89
CA ALA A 11 -15.74 4.71 3.67
C ALA A 11 -14.40 4.08 4.04
N ILE A 12 -14.42 2.98 4.79
CA ILE A 12 -13.21 2.27 5.24
C ILE A 12 -13.35 0.81 4.84
N THR A 13 -12.39 0.33 4.05
CA THR A 13 -12.22 -1.12 3.80
C THR A 13 -10.98 -1.61 4.54
N LEU A 14 -11.14 -2.70 5.29
CA LEU A 14 -10.02 -3.39 5.93
C LEU A 14 -9.70 -4.67 5.16
N ILE A 15 -8.55 -4.68 4.48
CA ILE A 15 -8.10 -5.80 3.66
C ILE A 15 -7.20 -6.71 4.51
N SER A 16 -7.52 -8.00 4.57
CA SER A 16 -6.73 -8.95 5.35
C SER A 16 -6.92 -10.40 4.91
N ASP A 17 -5.89 -11.21 5.05
CA ASP A 17 -5.93 -12.68 4.96
C ASP A 17 -6.19 -13.35 6.32
N GLN A 18 -6.23 -12.58 7.42
CA GLN A 18 -6.31 -13.11 8.78
C GLN A 18 -7.74 -13.55 9.15
N PRO A 19 -7.98 -14.84 9.46
CA PRO A 19 -9.30 -15.33 9.83
C PRO A 19 -9.87 -14.66 11.10
N LEU A 20 -8.98 -14.28 12.03
CA LEU A 20 -9.33 -13.64 13.30
C LEU A 20 -10.05 -12.30 13.11
N LEU A 21 -9.88 -11.65 11.95
CA LEU A 21 -10.55 -10.39 11.66
C LEU A 21 -12.09 -10.53 11.66
N LYS A 22 -12.62 -11.73 11.39
CA LYS A 22 -14.06 -12.04 11.47
C LYS A 22 -14.63 -11.93 12.89
N LEU A 23 -13.78 -11.93 13.91
CA LEU A 23 -14.19 -11.81 15.32
C LEU A 23 -14.30 -10.35 15.78
N LEU A 24 -13.82 -9.40 14.97
CA LEU A 24 -13.90 -7.98 15.32
C LEU A 24 -15.28 -7.41 14.97
N PRO A 25 -15.84 -6.52 15.81
CA PRO A 25 -17.12 -5.87 15.55
C PRO A 25 -16.97 -4.73 14.52
N LEU A 26 -16.52 -5.04 13.32
CA LEU A 26 -16.22 -4.04 12.27
C LEU A 26 -17.46 -3.25 11.84
N ASP A 27 -18.62 -3.92 11.79
CA ASP A 27 -19.90 -3.28 11.43
C ASP A 27 -20.30 -2.18 12.42
N ALA A 28 -19.98 -2.36 13.71
CA ALA A 28 -20.23 -1.34 14.73
C ALA A 28 -19.44 -0.04 14.48
N TYR A 29 -18.39 -0.10 13.65
CA TYR A 29 -17.56 1.04 13.24
C TYR A 29 -17.74 1.41 11.76
N GLN A 30 -18.71 0.80 11.07
CA GLN A 30 -18.94 0.99 9.63
C GLN A 30 -17.67 0.72 8.82
N ILE A 31 -16.95 -0.35 9.15
CA ILE A 31 -15.76 -0.80 8.42
C ILE A 31 -16.14 -2.02 7.60
N THR A 32 -15.90 -1.97 6.29
CA THR A 32 -16.15 -3.09 5.38
C THR A 32 -14.94 -4.02 5.36
N PRO A 33 -15.03 -5.28 5.78
CA PRO A 33 -13.92 -6.20 5.63
C PRO A 33 -13.79 -6.72 4.19
N ARG A 34 -12.55 -6.83 3.69
CA ARG A 34 -12.20 -7.58 2.49
C ARG A 34 -11.26 -8.71 2.87
N PHE A 35 -11.84 -9.90 3.03
CA PHE A 35 -11.07 -11.12 3.31
C PHE A 35 -10.46 -11.63 2.02
N LEU A 36 -9.14 -11.81 2.00
CA LEU A 36 -8.42 -12.39 0.87
C LEU A 36 -8.34 -13.91 1.01
N THR A 37 -8.51 -14.64 -0.08
CA THR A 37 -8.35 -16.11 -0.11
C THR A 37 -6.90 -16.50 -0.35
N ALA A 38 -6.54 -17.74 -0.04
CA ALA A 38 -5.20 -18.29 -0.33
C ALA A 38 -4.83 -18.19 -1.82
N ASP A 39 -5.80 -18.35 -2.72
CA ASP A 39 -5.58 -18.22 -4.17
C ASP A 39 -5.25 -16.77 -4.57
N GLU A 40 -5.78 -15.80 -3.84
CA GLU A 40 -5.53 -14.38 -4.10
C GLU A 40 -4.15 -13.92 -3.60
N ILE A 41 -3.69 -14.44 -2.46
CA ILE A 41 -2.40 -14.08 -1.86
C ILE A 41 -1.25 -15.00 -2.29
N GLY A 42 -1.51 -16.19 -2.83
CA GLY A 42 -0.47 -17.19 -3.06
C GLY A 42 0.16 -17.73 -1.77
N ASN A 43 1.10 -18.68 -1.92
CA ASN A 43 1.82 -19.27 -0.78
C ASN A 43 3.16 -18.55 -0.58
N GLY A 44 3.30 -17.74 0.47
CA GLY A 44 4.57 -17.08 0.76
C GLY A 44 4.64 -16.43 2.15
N ALA A 45 5.85 -16.35 2.71
CA ALA A 45 6.14 -15.71 4.00
C ALA A 45 5.97 -14.17 3.98
N PHE A 46 5.76 -13.57 2.80
CA PHE A 46 5.69 -12.13 2.59
C PHE A 46 4.30 -11.67 2.09
N SER A 47 3.22 -12.31 2.53
CA SER A 47 1.85 -12.04 2.06
C SER A 47 1.47 -10.56 2.14
N SER A 48 1.88 -9.85 3.20
CA SER A 48 1.59 -8.42 3.35
C SER A 48 2.23 -7.54 2.27
N ARG A 49 3.47 -7.82 1.87
CA ARG A 49 4.17 -7.08 0.79
C ARG A 49 3.51 -7.35 -0.55
N GLN A 50 3.15 -8.61 -0.79
CA GLN A 50 2.44 -8.99 -2.00
C GLN A 50 1.07 -8.31 -2.12
N ILE A 51 0.30 -8.28 -1.03
CA ILE A 51 -1.02 -7.62 -1.00
C ILE A 51 -0.88 -6.14 -1.38
N LYS A 52 0.14 -5.44 -0.86
CA LYS A 52 0.38 -4.02 -1.17
C LYS A 52 0.50 -3.74 -2.67
N THR A 53 1.21 -4.61 -3.39
CA THR A 53 1.40 -4.47 -4.85
C THR A 53 0.13 -4.67 -5.68
N ARG A 54 -1.00 -5.03 -5.05
CA ARG A 54 -2.28 -5.30 -5.72
C ARG A 54 -3.47 -4.62 -5.06
N LEU A 55 -3.22 -3.59 -4.23
CA LEU A 55 -4.28 -2.91 -3.48
C LEU A 55 -5.38 -2.36 -4.39
N ASN A 56 -5.03 -1.81 -5.56
CA ASN A 56 -5.99 -1.30 -6.55
C ASN A 56 -7.04 -2.36 -6.93
N ALA A 57 -6.65 -3.63 -7.06
CA ALA A 57 -7.56 -4.73 -7.40
C ALA A 57 -8.47 -5.16 -6.25
N PHE A 58 -8.17 -4.76 -5.01
CA PHE A 58 -8.91 -5.16 -3.81
C PHE A 58 -9.80 -4.05 -3.25
N THR A 59 -9.65 -2.82 -3.73
CA THR A 59 -10.45 -1.67 -3.30
C THR A 59 -11.66 -1.44 -4.21
N PRO A 60 -12.85 -1.17 -3.67
CA PRO A 60 -14.05 -0.88 -4.47
C PRO A 60 -14.24 0.62 -4.79
N TYR A 61 -13.22 1.45 -4.56
CA TYR A 61 -13.37 2.92 -4.58
C TYR A 61 -12.73 3.53 -5.83
N GLN A 62 -13.37 4.57 -6.35
CA GLN A 62 -12.81 5.38 -7.43
C GLN A 62 -11.55 6.14 -7.01
N GLU A 63 -11.43 6.49 -5.74
CA GLU A 63 -10.27 7.14 -5.14
C GLU A 63 -9.99 6.49 -3.80
N SER A 64 -8.74 6.10 -3.56
CA SER A 64 -8.36 5.29 -2.40
C SER A 64 -7.17 5.88 -1.67
N LEU A 65 -7.28 6.01 -0.35
CA LEU A 65 -6.16 6.25 0.57
C LEU A 65 -5.83 4.95 1.30
N PHE A 66 -4.67 4.37 1.02
CA PHE A 66 -4.10 3.28 1.79
C PHE A 66 -3.32 3.80 2.97
N LEU A 67 -3.52 3.15 4.12
CA LEU A 67 -2.75 3.32 5.33
C LEU A 67 -2.31 1.94 5.82
N ASP A 68 -1.04 1.80 6.14
CA ASP A 68 -0.55 0.60 6.83
C ASP A 68 -1.24 0.42 8.19
N ALA A 69 -1.28 -0.84 8.66
CA ALA A 69 -1.96 -1.19 9.91
C ALA A 69 -1.33 -0.56 11.17
N ASP A 70 -0.08 -0.09 11.08
CA ASP A 70 0.65 0.60 12.13
C ASP A 70 0.62 2.15 11.99
N ILE A 71 -0.12 2.68 11.01
CA ILE A 71 -0.31 4.13 10.83
C ILE A 71 -1.47 4.62 11.70
N LEU A 72 -1.21 5.70 12.43
CA LEU A 72 -2.19 6.37 13.29
C LEU A 72 -2.46 7.80 12.79
N PRO A 73 -3.61 8.06 12.14
CA PRO A 73 -4.00 9.42 11.77
C PRO A 73 -4.21 10.29 13.01
N LEU A 74 -3.48 11.41 13.09
CA LEU A 74 -3.59 12.39 14.17
C LEU A 74 -4.47 13.60 13.82
N GLN A 75 -4.71 13.81 12.53
CA GLN A 75 -5.50 14.91 11.97
C GLN A 75 -6.50 14.35 10.93
N PRO A 76 -7.53 15.13 10.56
CA PRO A 76 -8.34 14.85 9.37
C PRO A 76 -7.46 14.63 8.14
N VAL A 77 -7.92 13.74 7.25
CA VAL A 77 -7.19 13.32 6.04
C VAL A 77 -7.90 13.72 4.77
N ALA A 78 -9.12 14.28 4.85
CA ALA A 78 -9.93 14.66 3.69
C ALA A 78 -9.17 15.55 2.67
N ASP A 79 -8.33 16.47 3.14
CA ASP A 79 -7.56 17.37 2.25
C ASP A 79 -6.48 16.63 1.43
N LEU A 80 -6.14 15.39 1.78
CA LEU A 80 -5.21 14.58 0.97
C LEU A 80 -5.76 14.32 -0.43
N TRP A 81 -7.08 14.24 -0.61
CA TRP A 81 -7.69 14.01 -1.91
C TRP A 81 -7.37 15.13 -2.93
N ASP A 82 -7.02 16.33 -2.47
CA ASP A 82 -6.65 17.45 -3.34
C ASP A 82 -5.43 17.15 -4.22
N TYR A 83 -4.53 16.25 -3.78
CA TYR A 83 -3.40 15.81 -4.59
C TYR A 83 -3.86 15.09 -5.88
N LEU A 84 -5.01 14.43 -5.87
CA LEU A 84 -5.55 13.70 -7.03
C LEU A 84 -6.16 14.61 -8.10
N PHE A 85 -6.20 15.92 -7.88
CA PHE A 85 -6.55 16.89 -8.92
C PHE A 85 -5.42 17.10 -9.94
N GLN A 86 -4.18 16.76 -9.59
CA GLN A 86 -2.99 17.01 -10.44
C GLN A 86 -2.26 15.73 -10.84
N THR A 87 -2.51 14.61 -10.16
CA THR A 87 -1.85 13.31 -10.41
C THR A 87 -2.83 12.16 -10.20
N ASP A 88 -2.54 10.99 -10.78
CA ASP A 88 -3.32 9.77 -10.55
C ASP A 88 -2.85 8.99 -9.31
N LEU A 89 -1.63 9.27 -8.82
CA LEU A 89 -1.02 8.63 -7.66
C LEU A 89 -0.20 9.66 -6.86
N ALA A 90 -0.30 9.62 -5.54
CA ALA A 90 0.53 10.37 -4.61
C ALA A 90 1.04 9.45 -3.49
N MET A 91 2.31 9.62 -3.14
CA MET A 91 2.98 8.86 -2.08
C MET A 91 3.86 9.79 -1.25
N VAL A 92 4.14 9.39 -0.01
CA VAL A 92 5.03 10.14 0.87
C VAL A 92 6.48 9.80 0.55
N VAL A 93 7.35 10.80 0.46
CA VAL A 93 8.79 10.58 0.32
C VAL A 93 9.33 9.93 1.59
N ASP A 94 10.18 8.91 1.45
CA ASP A 94 10.76 8.24 2.60
C ASP A 94 11.66 9.19 3.42
N ARG A 95 11.81 8.92 4.73
CA ARG A 95 12.70 9.67 5.61
C ARG A 95 14.15 9.69 5.08
N LEU A 96 14.58 8.60 4.45
CA LEU A 96 15.85 8.51 3.73
C LEU A 96 15.52 8.47 2.23
N PRO A 97 15.36 9.64 1.58
CA PRO A 97 14.68 9.74 0.29
C PRO A 97 15.51 9.25 -0.89
N MET A 98 16.75 8.81 -0.68
CA MET A 98 17.63 8.31 -1.74
C MET A 98 17.83 6.83 -1.54
N ILE A 99 17.66 6.03 -2.59
CA ILE A 99 17.85 4.56 -2.55
C ILE A 99 19.20 4.19 -1.94
N SER A 100 20.26 4.94 -2.23
CA SER A 100 21.60 4.71 -1.65
C SER A 100 21.66 4.82 -0.13
N LEU A 101 20.76 5.60 0.48
CA LEU A 101 20.66 5.84 1.91
C LEU A 101 19.58 4.98 2.60
N CYS A 102 18.75 4.26 1.85
CA CYS A 102 17.72 3.41 2.44
C CYS A 102 18.34 2.16 3.06
N ASP A 103 18.69 2.23 4.34
CA ASP A 103 19.30 1.10 5.07
C ASP A 103 18.26 0.23 5.81
N HIS A 104 16.98 0.61 5.73
CA HIS A 104 15.86 -0.14 6.32
C HIS A 104 15.25 -1.17 5.36
N ILE A 105 15.68 -1.19 4.10
CA ILE A 105 15.33 -2.23 3.11
C ILE A 105 16.37 -3.35 3.14
N GLY A 106 16.00 -4.55 2.69
CA GLY A 106 16.91 -5.68 2.63
C GLY A 106 18.12 -5.38 1.74
N GLN A 107 19.32 -5.78 2.16
CA GLN A 107 20.56 -5.46 1.44
C GLN A 107 20.56 -6.00 0.00
N GLU A 108 19.97 -7.17 -0.23
CA GLU A 108 19.86 -7.79 -1.55
C GLU A 108 18.91 -6.99 -2.46
N GLU A 109 17.74 -6.60 -1.95
CA GLU A 109 16.77 -5.74 -2.65
C GLU A 109 17.37 -4.37 -3.00
N LYS A 110 18.10 -3.77 -2.06
CA LYS A 110 18.84 -2.51 -2.28
C LYS A 110 19.88 -2.67 -3.38
N THR A 111 20.68 -3.74 -3.33
CA THR A 111 21.74 -4.01 -4.31
C THR A 111 21.16 -4.23 -5.71
N TYR A 112 20.09 -5.02 -5.82
CA TYR A 112 19.36 -5.22 -7.07
C TYR A 112 18.87 -3.88 -7.63
N THR A 113 18.21 -3.07 -6.80
CA THR A 113 17.67 -1.78 -7.22
C THR A 113 18.76 -0.82 -7.70
N LEU A 114 19.90 -0.77 -7.01
CA LEU A 114 21.05 0.06 -7.38
C LEU A 114 21.75 -0.39 -8.67
N ASN A 115 21.57 -1.65 -9.10
CA ASN A 115 22.04 -2.12 -10.40
C ASN A 115 21.14 -1.63 -11.56
N CYS A 116 19.88 -1.32 -11.27
CA CYS A 116 18.90 -0.87 -12.26
C CYS A 116 18.73 0.66 -12.28
N LEU A 117 18.90 1.33 -11.15
CA LEU A 117 18.58 2.74 -10.96
C LEU A 117 19.72 3.51 -10.26
N PRO A 118 19.91 4.81 -10.56
CA PRO A 118 20.84 5.64 -9.82
C PRO A 118 20.50 5.68 -8.32
N GLY A 119 21.52 5.65 -7.46
CA GLY A 119 21.31 5.75 -6.01
C GLY A 119 20.66 7.05 -5.53
N THR A 120 20.63 8.08 -6.37
CA THR A 120 19.94 9.37 -6.13
C THR A 120 18.44 9.32 -6.45
N THR A 121 17.93 8.20 -6.97
CA THR A 121 16.50 8.03 -7.25
C THR A 121 15.70 8.16 -5.96
N THR A 122 14.54 8.83 -6.05
CA THR A 122 13.68 9.08 -4.90
C THR A 122 13.04 7.78 -4.42
N GLN A 123 13.21 7.49 -3.13
CA GLN A 123 12.48 6.44 -2.43
C GLN A 123 11.19 7.00 -1.83
N PHE A 124 10.10 6.26 -2.02
CA PHE A 124 8.80 6.56 -1.41
C PHE A 124 8.46 5.54 -0.32
N ASN A 125 7.76 6.03 0.69
CA ASN A 125 7.16 5.22 1.73
C ASN A 125 5.80 4.70 1.23
N SER A 126 5.63 3.38 1.17
CA SER A 126 4.38 2.74 0.73
C SER A 126 3.38 2.48 1.85
N GLY A 127 3.64 2.97 3.06
CA GLY A 127 2.70 2.90 4.19
C GLY A 127 1.57 3.93 4.10
N VAL A 128 1.73 4.95 3.25
CA VAL A 128 0.68 5.92 2.91
C VAL A 128 0.69 6.15 1.40
N MET A 129 -0.38 5.75 0.72
CA MET A 129 -0.52 5.89 -0.72
C MET A 129 -1.93 6.37 -1.06
N LEU A 130 -2.05 7.28 -2.01
CA LEU A 130 -3.32 7.81 -2.48
C LEU A 130 -3.39 7.67 -3.99
N TRP A 131 -4.47 7.11 -4.53
CA TRP A 131 -4.60 6.91 -5.97
C TRP A 131 -6.03 7.03 -6.48
N ARG A 132 -6.15 7.22 -7.80
CA ARG A 132 -7.39 7.11 -8.57
C ARG A 132 -7.49 5.75 -9.25
N ASP A 133 -8.70 5.22 -9.37
CA ASP A 133 -9.02 4.09 -10.23
C ASP A 133 -8.94 4.54 -11.70
N THR A 134 -7.77 4.33 -12.30
CA THR A 134 -7.47 4.71 -13.68
C THR A 134 -6.63 3.61 -14.35
N PRO A 135 -6.72 3.47 -15.69
CA PRO A 135 -5.88 2.51 -16.41
C PRO A 135 -4.38 2.71 -16.18
N ALA A 136 -3.91 3.95 -15.98
CA ALA A 136 -2.51 4.23 -15.71
C ALA A 136 -2.06 3.67 -14.35
N VAL A 137 -2.90 3.83 -13.32
CA VAL A 137 -2.64 3.27 -11.99
C VAL A 137 -2.69 1.74 -12.03
N ASP A 138 -3.64 1.16 -12.77
CA ASP A 138 -3.69 -0.29 -12.95
C ASP A 138 -2.42 -0.87 -13.56
N ILE A 139 -1.91 -0.22 -14.61
CA ILE A 139 -0.63 -0.61 -15.23
C ILE A 139 0.52 -0.49 -14.23
N LEU A 140 0.55 0.58 -13.44
CA LEU A 140 1.59 0.79 -12.42
C LEU A 140 1.57 -0.31 -11.35
N PHE A 141 0.41 -0.64 -10.78
CA PHE A 141 0.28 -1.72 -9.80
C PHE A 141 0.62 -3.08 -10.41
N GLN A 142 0.22 -3.33 -11.66
CA GLN A 142 0.60 -4.55 -12.37
C GLN A 142 2.13 -4.66 -12.53
N GLN A 143 2.79 -3.60 -12.99
CA GLN A 143 4.25 -3.57 -13.13
C GLN A 143 4.95 -3.74 -11.77
N TRP A 144 4.47 -3.05 -10.74
CA TRP A 144 5.00 -3.18 -9.39
C TRP A 144 4.89 -4.62 -8.87
N HIS A 145 3.76 -5.29 -9.12
CA HIS A 145 3.55 -6.68 -8.73
C HIS A 145 4.50 -7.64 -9.47
N GLU A 146 4.71 -7.44 -10.78
CA GLU A 146 5.65 -8.27 -11.54
C GLU A 146 7.10 -8.05 -11.11
N GLU A 147 7.52 -6.80 -10.85
CA GLU A 147 8.85 -6.50 -10.32
C GLU A 147 9.06 -7.12 -8.93
N TRP A 148 8.03 -7.11 -8.07
CA TRP A 148 8.08 -7.77 -6.77
C TRP A 148 8.27 -9.29 -6.90
N LYS A 149 7.60 -9.96 -7.84
CA LYS A 149 7.81 -11.39 -8.10
C LYS A 149 9.25 -11.65 -8.57
N ASN A 150 9.76 -10.82 -9.47
CA ASN A 150 11.10 -10.96 -10.02
C ASN A 150 12.17 -10.82 -8.92
N SER A 151 12.06 -9.79 -8.08
CA SER A 151 13.02 -9.58 -6.99
C SER A 151 12.94 -10.68 -5.93
N THR A 152 11.75 -11.17 -5.59
CA THR A 152 11.58 -12.23 -4.60
C THR A 152 12.15 -13.57 -5.10
N ASN A 153 12.00 -13.89 -6.39
CA ASN A 153 12.58 -15.09 -7.00
C ASN A 153 14.12 -15.05 -7.09
N MET A 154 14.72 -13.87 -7.05
CA MET A 154 16.19 -13.73 -7.04
C MET A 154 16.79 -13.81 -5.63
N ILE A 155 15.97 -13.62 -4.59
CA ILE A 155 16.34 -13.61 -3.17
C ILE A 155 16.11 -14.99 -2.52
N SER A 156 15.35 -15.88 -3.18
CA SER A 156 15.07 -17.27 -2.75
C SER A 156 16.09 -18.27 -3.29
#